data_AF-A0AAP2W8I3-F1
#
_entry.id   AF-A0AAP2W8I3-F1
#
_cell.length_a   1.000
_cell.length_b   1.000
_cell.length_c   1.000
_cell.angle_alpha   90.00
_cell.angle_beta   90.00
_cell.angle_gamma   90.00
#
_symmetry.space_group_name_H-M   'P 1'
#
loop_
_entity.id
_entity.type
_entity.pdbx_description
1 polymer ?
#
loop_
_entity_poly.entity_id
_entity_poly.type
_entity_poly.pdbx_seq_one_letter_code
_entity_poly.pdbx_strand_id
1 'polypeptide(L)'
;MNKFTRKLVLLLAVLLTAGTLAGCGRTKVTLENYPTTVVATLGDTKIYLDEANYQARYNQYTSELYYNMYGYDLSDMWDTDIGTGSTLEEYTKKNVMSAIYQTYVLKAKADELGLALDEEETAKVAETVKSTMENMDEALKETTAITEERLTEILTNNALAMKAYEYAVKDVDTEVGDEEAAQRKISYILVKDGEDAAAAETLAEELKGRAEAGEDMSALADEHDNCTYSQATYGAGDYDNTLGNFGRTLATGEFGSVYDEGYGWYVVYCDSDFDQEATEKEKPVIVEQRKGELFQSAYAEWLKDMPKFKVDEDVWSEITFDKTLFVVPETTSGEEETTSAAGEETTTTAE
;
A
#
# COMPACT_ATOMS: atom_id res chain seq x y z
N MET A 1 -11.37 9.85 7.84
CA MET A 1 -10.40 9.07 7.04
C MET A 1 -9.03 9.70 7.22
N ASN A 2 -8.25 9.21 8.18
CA ASN A 2 -6.97 9.82 8.54
C ASN A 2 -5.94 9.58 7.43
N LYS A 3 -5.53 10.66 6.77
CA LYS A 3 -4.49 10.70 5.74
C LYS A 3 -3.09 10.30 6.27
N PHE A 4 -2.97 9.93 7.54
CA PHE A 4 -1.71 9.64 8.24
C PHE A 4 -1.25 8.17 8.17
N THR A 5 -2.09 7.23 7.72
CA THR A 5 -1.65 5.86 7.39
C THR A 5 -0.99 5.74 6.02
N ARG A 6 -0.80 6.86 5.28
CA ARG A 6 -0.13 6.88 3.97
C ARG A 6 1.41 6.88 4.02
N LYS A 7 2.02 6.78 5.19
CA LYS A 7 3.48 6.66 5.35
C LYS A 7 3.94 5.23 5.68
N LEU A 8 3.22 4.20 5.23
CA LEU A 8 3.91 2.97 4.85
C LEU A 8 4.63 3.27 3.54
N VAL A 9 5.84 3.79 3.68
CA VAL A 9 6.66 4.15 2.55
C VAL A 9 7.01 2.86 1.82
N LEU A 10 6.27 2.56 0.75
CA LEU A 10 6.66 1.67 -0.34
C LEU A 10 7.93 2.25 -0.99
N LEU A 11 9.10 2.09 -0.35
CA LEU A 11 10.39 2.49 -0.89
C LEU A 11 11.06 1.30 -1.58
N LEU A 12 10.44 0.85 -2.67
CA LEU A 12 11.15 0.18 -3.77
C LEU A 12 11.76 1.26 -4.68
N ALA A 13 12.61 2.13 -4.13
CA ALA A 13 13.42 3.02 -4.96
C ALA A 13 14.65 2.25 -5.47
N VAL A 14 14.41 1.33 -6.40
CA VAL A 14 15.48 0.66 -7.13
C VAL A 14 15.86 1.53 -8.31
N LEU A 15 16.96 2.27 -8.18
CA LEU A 15 17.58 2.99 -9.29
C LEU A 15 18.16 1.96 -10.27
N LEU A 16 17.33 1.47 -11.18
CA LEU A 16 17.75 0.72 -12.37
C LEU A 16 18.54 1.68 -13.27
N THR A 17 19.87 1.63 -13.19
CA THR A 17 20.72 2.31 -14.18
C THR A 17 20.59 1.56 -15.51
N ALA A 18 19.85 2.14 -16.46
CA ALA A 18 19.70 1.62 -17.81
C ALA A 18 21.08 1.49 -18.48
N GLY A 19 21.54 0.25 -18.67
CA GLY A 19 22.73 -0.06 -19.44
C GLY A 19 22.33 -0.32 -20.88
N THR A 20 22.44 0.67 -21.76
CA THR A 20 22.25 0.48 -23.20
C THR A 20 23.33 -0.46 -23.74
N LEU A 21 22.96 -1.67 -24.17
CA LEU A 21 23.81 -2.51 -25.00
C LEU A 21 22.98 -3.16 -26.12
N ALA A 22 23.68 -3.34 -27.23
CA ALA A 22 23.15 -3.39 -28.59
C ALA A 22 22.46 -4.71 -28.96
N GLY A 23 21.51 -4.58 -29.87
CA GLY A 23 20.64 -5.64 -30.34
C GLY A 23 21.31 -6.76 -31.14
N CYS A 24 20.56 -7.84 -31.24
CA CYS A 24 20.73 -8.89 -32.24
C CYS A 24 19.35 -9.44 -32.63
N GLY A 25 18.83 -8.97 -33.78
CA GLY A 25 17.78 -9.63 -34.57
C GLY A 25 16.40 -9.79 -33.92
N ARG A 26 15.39 -9.10 -34.45
CA ARG A 26 13.96 -9.29 -34.13
C ARG A 26 13.55 -10.76 -34.30
N THR A 27 13.67 -11.54 -33.24
CA THR A 27 12.96 -12.80 -33.10
C THR A 27 11.54 -12.42 -32.72
N LYS A 28 10.56 -12.82 -33.53
CA LYS A 28 9.15 -12.59 -33.19
C LYS A 28 8.87 -13.32 -31.87
N VAL A 29 8.56 -12.57 -30.82
CA VAL A 29 8.26 -13.13 -29.51
C VAL A 29 6.82 -13.68 -29.55
N THR A 30 6.63 -14.92 -29.10
CA THR A 30 5.33 -15.61 -29.02
C THR A 30 5.28 -16.40 -27.74
N LEU A 31 4.10 -16.69 -27.19
CA LEU A 31 3.96 -17.45 -25.93
C LEU A 31 4.80 -18.76 -25.92
N GLU A 32 4.94 -19.42 -27.06
CA GLU A 32 5.77 -20.63 -27.21
C GLU A 32 7.26 -20.42 -26.91
N ASN A 33 7.82 -19.24 -27.20
CA ASN A 33 9.24 -18.96 -26.99
C ASN A 33 9.53 -18.16 -25.71
N TYR A 34 8.50 -17.70 -24.98
CA TYR A 34 8.66 -16.97 -23.71
C TYR A 34 9.53 -17.73 -22.70
N PRO A 35 9.37 -19.05 -22.48
CA PRO A 35 10.19 -19.79 -21.51
C PRO A 35 11.68 -19.87 -21.84
N THR A 36 12.05 -19.56 -23.08
CA THR A 36 13.45 -19.59 -23.55
C THR A 36 14.00 -18.22 -23.92
N THR A 37 13.15 -17.19 -23.91
CA THR A 37 13.52 -15.82 -24.24
C THR A 37 13.97 -15.11 -22.97
N VAL A 38 15.24 -14.67 -22.95
CA VAL A 38 15.79 -13.94 -21.81
C VAL A 38 15.34 -12.48 -21.91
N VAL A 39 14.68 -11.97 -20.87
CA VAL A 39 14.22 -10.58 -20.78
C VAL A 39 15.11 -9.75 -19.85
N ALA A 40 15.76 -10.38 -18.88
CA ALA A 40 16.70 -9.70 -18.01
C ALA A 40 17.81 -10.64 -17.52
N THR A 41 18.90 -10.07 -17.02
CA THR A 41 19.99 -10.82 -16.40
C THR A 41 20.49 -10.12 -15.14
N LEU A 42 20.78 -10.90 -14.10
CA LEU A 42 21.54 -10.47 -12.93
C LEU A 42 22.90 -11.18 -12.95
N GLY A 43 23.93 -10.54 -13.51
CA GLY A 43 25.19 -11.24 -13.82
C GLY A 43 24.98 -12.36 -14.85
N ASP A 44 25.31 -13.59 -14.49
CA ASP A 44 25.10 -14.77 -15.34
C ASP A 44 23.71 -15.42 -15.16
N THR A 45 22.95 -14.99 -14.14
CA THR A 45 21.59 -15.47 -13.88
C THR A 45 20.64 -14.87 -14.91
N LYS A 46 19.94 -15.75 -15.65
CA LYS A 46 18.96 -15.37 -16.67
C LYS A 46 17.56 -15.34 -16.08
N ILE A 47 16.82 -14.31 -16.44
CA ILE A 47 15.39 -14.14 -16.15
C ILE A 47 14.66 -14.23 -17.47
N TYR A 48 13.66 -15.10 -17.52
CA TYR A 48 12.94 -15.43 -18.75
C TYR A 48 11.63 -14.66 -18.86
N LEU A 49 11.18 -14.47 -20.10
CA LEU A 49 10.04 -13.63 -20.41
C LEU A 49 8.71 -14.22 -19.91
N ASP A 50 8.60 -15.53 -19.76
CA ASP A 50 7.41 -16.18 -19.19
C ASP A 50 7.17 -15.78 -17.73
N GLU A 51 8.23 -15.72 -16.91
CA GLU A 51 8.16 -15.18 -15.56
C GLU A 51 7.72 -13.71 -15.56
N ALA A 52 8.39 -12.87 -16.35
CA ALA A 52 8.11 -11.44 -16.38
C ALA A 52 6.71 -11.12 -16.93
N ASN A 53 6.27 -11.85 -17.96
CA ASN A 53 4.92 -11.74 -18.51
C ASN A 53 3.87 -12.18 -17.49
N TYR A 54 4.07 -13.30 -16.78
CA TYR A 54 3.14 -13.72 -15.74
C TYR A 54 2.95 -12.64 -14.67
N GLN A 55 4.06 -12.09 -14.14
CA GLN A 55 4.00 -11.04 -13.13
C GLN A 55 3.36 -9.75 -13.67
N ALA A 56 3.64 -9.37 -14.91
CA ALA A 56 3.02 -8.21 -15.56
C ALA A 56 1.51 -8.37 -15.73
N ARG A 57 1.07 -9.52 -16.26
CA ARG A 57 -0.34 -9.81 -16.52
C ARG A 57 -1.13 -10.00 -15.24
N TYR A 58 -0.52 -10.56 -14.19
CA TYR A 58 -1.11 -10.61 -12.87
C TYR A 58 -1.31 -9.21 -12.26
N ASN A 59 -0.32 -8.32 -12.37
CA ASN A 59 -0.47 -6.91 -11.96
C ASN A 59 -1.52 -6.18 -12.79
N GLN A 60 -1.59 -6.45 -14.09
CA GLN A 60 -2.60 -5.89 -14.98
C GLN A 60 -4.01 -6.31 -14.52
N TYR A 61 -4.25 -7.62 -14.36
CA TYR A 61 -5.53 -8.17 -13.94
C TYR A 61 -5.99 -7.64 -12.58
N THR A 62 -5.09 -7.61 -11.59
CA THR A 62 -5.42 -7.13 -10.24
C THR A 62 -5.69 -5.62 -10.20
N SER A 63 -4.97 -4.83 -11.01
CA SER A 63 -5.24 -3.40 -11.15
C SER A 63 -6.60 -3.15 -11.81
N GLU A 64 -6.91 -3.86 -12.89
CA GLU A 64 -8.22 -3.74 -13.56
C GLU A 64 -9.38 -4.15 -12.65
N LEU A 65 -9.24 -5.24 -11.89
CA LEU A 65 -10.19 -5.63 -10.84
C LEU A 65 -10.40 -4.51 -9.81
N TYR A 66 -9.31 -3.93 -9.30
CA TYR A 66 -9.37 -2.85 -8.33
C TYR A 66 -10.09 -1.62 -8.89
N TYR A 67 -9.71 -1.14 -10.07
CA TYR A 67 -10.33 0.03 -10.70
C TYR A 67 -11.80 -0.21 -11.04
N ASN A 68 -12.14 -1.42 -11.50
CA ASN A 68 -13.52 -1.81 -11.74
C ASN A 68 -14.37 -1.76 -10.48
N MET A 69 -13.84 -2.22 -9.33
CA MET A 69 -14.54 -2.19 -8.04
C MET A 69 -14.93 -0.76 -7.61
N TYR A 70 -14.18 0.26 -8.03
CA TYR A 70 -14.50 1.67 -7.78
C TYR A 70 -15.33 2.33 -8.90
N GLY A 71 -15.78 1.55 -9.89
CA GLY A 71 -16.60 2.04 -11.00
C GLY A 71 -15.84 2.86 -12.04
N TYR A 72 -14.50 2.74 -12.08
CA TYR A 72 -13.71 3.38 -13.13
C TYR A 72 -13.82 2.62 -14.46
N ASP A 73 -13.77 3.39 -15.55
CA ASP A 73 -13.66 2.85 -16.91
C ASP A 73 -12.24 2.31 -17.14
N LEU A 74 -12.15 1.09 -17.68
CA LEU A 74 -10.89 0.40 -17.91
C LEU A 74 -10.33 0.63 -19.33
N SER A 75 -11.14 1.14 -20.25
CA SER A 75 -10.83 1.17 -21.69
C SER A 75 -9.52 1.90 -22.04
N ASP A 76 -9.30 3.07 -21.45
CA ASP A 76 -8.11 3.91 -21.71
C ASP A 76 -7.20 4.06 -20.46
N MET A 77 -7.44 3.24 -19.43
CA MET A 77 -6.78 3.37 -18.13
C MET A 77 -5.25 3.21 -18.23
N TRP A 78 -4.79 2.25 -19.04
CA TRP A 78 -3.37 1.92 -19.18
C TRP A 78 -2.58 2.98 -19.95
N ASP A 79 -3.23 3.69 -20.87
CA ASP A 79 -2.66 4.78 -21.67
C ASP A 79 -2.67 6.14 -20.95
N THR A 80 -3.34 6.23 -19.79
CA THR A 80 -3.47 7.49 -19.05
C THR A 80 -2.15 7.88 -18.39
N ASP A 81 -1.70 9.13 -18.61
CA ASP A 81 -0.55 9.72 -17.91
C ASP A 81 -0.88 9.92 -16.43
N ILE A 82 -0.03 9.40 -15.53
CA ILE A 82 -0.25 9.45 -14.08
C ILE A 82 0.27 10.74 -13.41
N GLY A 83 0.52 11.79 -14.19
CA GLY A 83 1.04 13.08 -13.73
C GLY A 83 2.57 13.10 -13.55
N THR A 84 3.27 12.06 -14.01
CA THR A 84 4.74 11.93 -13.89
C THR A 84 5.46 11.93 -15.24
N GLY A 85 4.72 12.07 -16.36
CA GLY A 85 5.27 11.96 -17.70
C GLY A 85 5.43 10.52 -18.20
N SER A 86 4.74 9.57 -17.55
CA SER A 86 4.66 8.16 -17.94
C SER A 86 3.22 7.68 -17.86
N THR A 87 2.85 6.73 -18.70
CA THR A 87 1.53 6.09 -18.64
C THR A 87 1.44 5.12 -17.46
N LEU A 88 0.21 4.72 -17.10
CA LEU A 88 0.01 3.72 -16.06
C LEU A 88 0.64 2.37 -16.43
N GLU A 89 0.61 1.98 -17.72
CA GLU A 89 1.31 0.79 -18.21
C GLU A 89 2.82 0.88 -17.98
N GLU A 90 3.45 1.96 -18.42
CA GLU A 90 4.90 2.15 -18.29
C GLU A 90 5.34 2.10 -16.82
N TYR A 91 4.60 2.78 -15.95
CA TYR A 91 4.82 2.77 -14.52
C TYR A 91 4.70 1.35 -13.94
N THR A 92 3.66 0.61 -14.32
CA THR A 92 3.41 -0.74 -13.81
C THR A 92 4.48 -1.71 -14.29
N LYS A 93 4.84 -1.69 -15.58
CA LYS A 93 5.91 -2.52 -16.15
C LYS A 93 7.27 -2.23 -15.49
N LYS A 94 7.58 -0.96 -15.22
CA LYS A 94 8.80 -0.58 -14.49
C LYS A 94 8.81 -1.16 -13.07
N ASN A 95 7.69 -1.12 -12.37
CA ASN A 95 7.58 -1.68 -11.02
C ASN A 95 7.70 -3.21 -11.02
N VAL A 96 7.08 -3.90 -11.98
CA VAL A 96 7.22 -5.35 -12.17
C VAL A 96 8.70 -5.73 -12.34
N MET A 97 9.42 -5.05 -13.24
CA MET A 97 10.84 -5.33 -13.46
C MET A 97 11.71 -5.01 -12.23
N SER A 98 11.35 -3.95 -11.48
CA SER A 98 12.04 -3.59 -10.24
C SER A 98 11.80 -4.63 -9.14
N ALA A 99 10.59 -5.19 -9.03
CA ALA A 99 10.25 -6.25 -8.09
C ALA A 99 10.99 -7.55 -8.44
N ILE A 100 11.02 -7.94 -9.72
CA ILE A 100 11.81 -9.09 -10.20
C ILE A 100 13.28 -8.91 -9.82
N TYR A 101 13.87 -7.75 -10.11
CA TYR A 101 15.25 -7.47 -9.73
C TYR A 101 15.47 -7.62 -8.22
N GLN A 102 14.59 -7.04 -7.40
CA GLN A 102 14.68 -7.16 -5.95
C GLN A 102 14.61 -8.63 -5.48
N THR A 103 13.66 -9.42 -6.00
CA THR A 103 13.56 -10.85 -5.69
C THR A 103 14.86 -11.57 -6.02
N TYR A 104 15.46 -11.33 -7.18
CA TYR A 104 16.71 -12.00 -7.58
C TYR A 104 17.93 -11.55 -6.75
N VAL A 105 17.99 -10.28 -6.31
CA VAL A 105 19.01 -9.81 -5.36
C VAL A 105 18.87 -10.52 -4.02
N LEU A 106 17.66 -10.54 -3.47
CA LEU A 106 17.39 -11.15 -2.17
C LEU A 106 17.60 -12.66 -2.20
N LYS A 107 17.18 -13.33 -3.28
CA LYS A 107 17.46 -14.75 -3.51
C LYS A 107 18.96 -15.01 -3.58
N ALA A 108 19.71 -14.24 -4.38
CA ALA A 108 21.17 -14.40 -4.44
C ALA A 108 21.83 -14.22 -3.07
N LYS A 109 21.28 -13.31 -2.25
CA LYS A 109 21.75 -13.14 -0.87
C LYS A 109 21.35 -14.28 0.06
N ALA A 110 20.14 -14.83 -0.08
CA ALA A 110 19.71 -16.02 0.63
C ALA A 110 20.65 -17.20 0.33
N ASP A 111 21.00 -17.40 -0.93
CA ASP A 111 21.94 -18.44 -1.38
C ASP A 111 23.34 -18.22 -0.76
N GLU A 112 23.86 -16.98 -0.75
CA GLU A 112 25.15 -16.63 -0.13
C GLU A 112 25.18 -16.89 1.38
N LEU A 113 24.07 -16.59 2.07
CA LEU A 113 23.90 -16.79 3.51
C LEU A 113 23.58 -18.24 3.89
N GLY A 114 23.36 -19.13 2.90
CA GLY A 114 22.95 -20.51 3.14
C GLY A 114 21.54 -20.65 3.72
N LEU A 115 20.66 -19.69 3.45
CA LEU A 115 19.25 -19.77 3.83
C LEU A 115 18.51 -20.71 2.88
N ALA A 116 17.68 -21.57 3.44
CA ALA A 116 16.87 -22.52 2.68
C ALA A 116 15.46 -22.59 3.27
N LEU A 117 14.51 -23.01 2.43
CA LEU A 117 13.17 -23.35 2.89
C LEU A 117 13.22 -24.68 3.65
N ASP A 118 12.52 -24.75 4.77
CA ASP A 118 12.27 -26.02 5.44
C ASP A 118 11.14 -26.82 4.77
N GLU A 119 10.83 -27.99 5.31
CA GLU A 119 9.78 -28.88 4.77
C GLU A 119 8.39 -28.24 4.83
N GLU A 120 8.09 -27.46 5.86
CA GLU A 120 6.79 -26.79 6.03
C GLU A 120 6.65 -25.63 5.04
N GLU A 121 7.69 -24.81 4.92
CA GLU A 121 7.76 -23.70 3.96
C GLU A 121 7.65 -24.22 2.52
N THR A 122 8.35 -25.30 2.19
CA THR A 122 8.27 -25.96 0.88
C THR A 122 6.86 -26.49 0.60
N ALA A 123 6.21 -27.11 1.59
CA ALA A 123 4.84 -27.58 1.45
C ALA A 123 3.84 -26.43 1.23
N LYS A 124 4.00 -25.30 1.93
CA LYS A 124 3.18 -24.09 1.74
C LYS A 124 3.33 -23.52 0.34
N VAL A 125 4.55 -23.51 -0.22
CA VAL A 125 4.75 -23.10 -1.63
C VAL A 125 3.96 -24.02 -2.56
N ALA A 126 4.07 -25.34 -2.41
CA ALA A 126 3.36 -26.30 -3.25
C ALA A 126 1.83 -26.17 -3.13
N GLU A 127 1.30 -25.97 -1.92
CA GLU A 127 -0.13 -25.70 -1.69
C GLU A 127 -0.58 -24.41 -2.37
N THR A 128 0.22 -23.35 -2.26
CA THR A 128 -0.07 -22.04 -2.88
C THR A 128 -0.06 -22.14 -4.40
N VAL A 129 0.91 -22.85 -4.98
CA VAL A 129 0.97 -23.12 -6.43
C VAL A 129 -0.30 -23.82 -6.87
N LYS A 130 -0.67 -24.93 -6.21
CA LYS A 130 -1.86 -25.71 -6.56
C LYS A 130 -3.12 -24.85 -6.51
N SER A 131 -3.33 -24.16 -5.39
CA SER A 131 -4.49 -23.27 -5.21
C SER A 131 -4.53 -22.16 -6.26
N THR A 132 -3.37 -21.58 -6.60
CA THR A 132 -3.29 -20.54 -7.63
C THR A 132 -3.63 -21.09 -9.00
N MET A 133 -3.08 -22.24 -9.39
CA MET A 133 -3.37 -22.87 -10.69
C MET A 133 -4.84 -23.30 -10.81
N GLU A 134 -5.46 -23.75 -9.72
CA GLU A 134 -6.87 -24.16 -9.68
C GLU A 134 -7.83 -22.97 -9.77
N ASN A 135 -7.47 -21.82 -9.18
CA ASN A 135 -8.33 -20.64 -9.08
C ASN A 135 -7.95 -19.50 -10.06
N MET A 136 -6.93 -19.69 -10.90
CA MET A 136 -6.51 -18.68 -11.87
C MET A 136 -7.61 -18.44 -12.91
N ASP A 137 -7.92 -17.17 -13.16
CA ASP A 137 -8.83 -16.80 -14.24
C ASP A 137 -8.31 -17.29 -15.59
N GLU A 138 -9.21 -17.81 -16.43
CA GLU A 138 -8.83 -18.40 -17.72
C GLU A 138 -8.19 -17.36 -18.66
N ALA A 139 -8.57 -16.08 -18.62
CA ALA A 139 -7.93 -15.05 -19.43
C ALA A 139 -6.47 -14.83 -19.00
N LEU A 140 -6.20 -14.86 -17.69
CA LEU A 140 -4.84 -14.77 -17.16
C LEU A 140 -4.01 -16.01 -17.53
N LYS A 141 -4.61 -17.20 -17.47
CA LYS A 141 -3.97 -18.46 -17.84
C LYS A 141 -3.63 -18.52 -19.33
N GLU A 142 -4.54 -18.09 -20.20
CA GLU A 142 -4.33 -18.04 -21.65
C GLU A 142 -3.26 -17.00 -22.05
N THR A 143 -3.29 -15.81 -21.46
CA THR A 143 -2.34 -14.72 -21.82
C THR A 143 -0.94 -14.94 -21.25
N THR A 144 -0.81 -15.79 -20.23
CA THR A 144 0.49 -16.10 -19.61
C THR A 144 1.08 -17.42 -20.05
N ALA A 145 0.23 -18.40 -20.39
CA ALA A 145 0.62 -19.79 -20.61
C ALA A 145 1.51 -20.34 -19.48
N ILE A 146 1.32 -19.83 -18.26
CA ILE A 146 2.14 -20.16 -17.09
C ILE A 146 1.99 -21.65 -16.74
N THR A 147 3.11 -22.32 -16.51
CA THR A 147 3.12 -23.72 -16.08
C THR A 147 3.19 -23.83 -14.56
N GLU A 148 2.72 -24.95 -14.02
CA GLU A 148 2.85 -25.25 -12.58
C GLU A 148 4.33 -25.25 -12.14
N GLU A 149 5.23 -25.77 -12.99
CA GLU A 149 6.68 -25.76 -12.77
C GLU A 149 7.22 -24.33 -12.66
N ARG A 150 6.86 -23.45 -13.62
CA ARG A 150 7.33 -22.06 -13.59
C ARG A 150 6.75 -21.32 -12.39
N LEU A 151 5.47 -21.50 -12.08
CA LEU A 151 4.87 -20.86 -10.92
C LEU A 151 5.52 -21.33 -9.60
N THR A 152 5.87 -22.61 -9.51
CA THR A 152 6.62 -23.17 -8.38
C THR A 152 7.97 -22.48 -8.22
N GLU A 153 8.71 -22.28 -9.32
CA GLU A 153 9.99 -21.57 -9.29
C GLU A 153 9.84 -20.12 -8.82
N ILE A 154 8.86 -19.39 -9.36
CA ILE A 154 8.59 -17.98 -8.98
C ILE A 154 8.27 -17.90 -7.49
N LEU A 155 7.36 -18.74 -6.98
CA LEU A 155 6.96 -18.70 -5.57
C LEU A 155 8.07 -19.20 -4.63
N THR A 156 8.91 -20.13 -5.07
CA THR A 156 10.10 -20.56 -4.32
C THR A 156 11.12 -19.42 -4.22
N ASN A 157 11.37 -18.71 -5.33
CA ASN A 157 12.27 -17.55 -5.34
C ASN A 157 11.77 -16.44 -4.42
N ASN A 158 10.46 -16.16 -4.42
CA ASN A 158 9.84 -15.19 -3.51
C ASN A 158 9.97 -15.63 -2.04
N ALA A 159 9.76 -16.91 -1.74
CA ALA A 159 9.93 -17.43 -0.38
C ALA A 159 11.39 -17.31 0.11
N LEU A 160 12.38 -17.63 -0.74
CA LEU A 160 13.80 -17.43 -0.43
C LEU A 160 14.15 -15.94 -0.24
N ALA A 161 13.59 -15.07 -1.08
CA ALA A 161 13.74 -13.63 -0.91
C ALA A 161 13.19 -13.16 0.44
N MET A 162 12.05 -13.72 0.88
CA MET A 162 11.50 -13.45 2.20
C MET A 162 12.43 -13.92 3.33
N LYS A 163 13.08 -15.09 3.20
CA LYS A 163 14.09 -15.53 4.18
C LYS A 163 15.24 -14.53 4.31
N ALA A 164 15.71 -13.96 3.19
CA ALA A 164 16.74 -12.94 3.23
C ALA A 164 16.25 -11.66 3.92
N TYR A 165 15.02 -11.23 3.66
CA TYR A 165 14.39 -10.11 4.39
C TYR A 165 14.32 -10.38 5.90
N GLU A 166 13.79 -11.54 6.31
CA GLU A 166 13.69 -11.95 7.71
C GLU A 166 15.06 -12.00 8.39
N TYR A 167 16.08 -12.50 7.68
CA TYR A 167 17.44 -12.49 8.16
C TYR A 167 17.98 -11.08 8.37
N ALA A 168 17.70 -10.15 7.46
CA ALA A 168 18.11 -8.75 7.58
C ALA A 168 17.53 -8.07 8.81
N VAL A 169 16.28 -8.41 9.17
CA VAL A 169 15.55 -7.75 10.26
C VAL A 169 15.49 -8.56 11.56
N LYS A 170 16.15 -9.72 11.62
CA LYS A 170 16.07 -10.64 12.78
C LYS A 170 16.50 -10.03 14.12
N ASP A 171 17.40 -9.05 14.07
CA ASP A 171 17.98 -8.39 15.23
C ASP A 171 17.34 -7.00 15.47
N VAL A 172 16.18 -6.73 14.86
CA VAL A 172 15.43 -5.48 15.08
C VAL A 172 14.98 -5.40 16.54
N ASP A 173 15.07 -4.20 17.11
CA ASP A 173 14.52 -3.95 18.44
C ASP A 173 12.99 -3.94 18.38
N THR A 174 12.37 -4.93 19.03
CA THR A 174 10.92 -5.08 19.14
C THR A 174 10.34 -4.50 20.43
N GLU A 175 11.18 -4.05 21.36
CA GLU A 175 10.72 -3.41 22.58
C GLU A 175 10.41 -1.94 22.30
N VAL A 176 9.15 -1.57 22.54
CA VAL A 176 8.67 -0.19 22.36
C VAL A 176 8.02 0.25 23.66
N GLY A 177 8.61 1.26 24.30
CA GLY A 177 8.10 1.84 25.54
C GLY A 177 6.91 2.76 25.27
N ASP A 178 6.04 2.93 26.27
CA ASP A 178 4.88 3.82 26.17
C ASP A 178 5.27 5.27 25.87
N GLU A 179 6.44 5.72 26.34
CA GLU A 179 6.94 7.07 26.07
C GLU A 179 7.26 7.29 24.58
N GLU A 180 7.83 6.26 23.93
CA GLU A 180 8.18 6.31 22.51
C GLU A 180 6.92 6.27 21.64
N ALA A 181 5.98 5.39 21.99
CA ALA A 181 4.72 5.23 21.28
C ALA A 181 3.66 6.25 21.68
N ALA A 182 3.93 7.12 22.66
CA ALA A 182 2.94 7.98 23.32
C ALA A 182 2.14 8.78 22.30
N GLN A 183 0.84 8.55 22.32
CA GLN A 183 -0.12 9.25 21.48
C GLN A 183 -0.94 10.23 22.31
N ARG A 184 -1.33 11.35 21.70
CA ARG A 184 -2.22 12.36 22.29
C ARG A 184 -3.45 12.54 21.44
N LYS A 185 -4.61 12.63 22.08
CA LYS A 185 -5.88 12.85 21.40
C LYS A 185 -6.30 14.32 21.54
N ILE A 186 -6.62 14.92 20.40
CA ILE A 186 -7.17 16.27 20.34
C ILE A 186 -8.47 16.28 19.54
N SER A 187 -9.30 17.25 19.88
CA SER A 187 -10.48 17.67 19.13
C SER A 187 -10.23 19.08 18.61
N TYR A 188 -10.67 19.36 17.39
CA TYR A 188 -10.51 20.69 16.82
C TYR A 188 -11.67 21.09 15.93
N ILE A 189 -11.91 22.41 15.87
CA ILE A 189 -12.74 23.05 14.85
C ILE A 189 -11.79 23.81 13.94
N LEU A 190 -11.87 23.54 12.64
CA LEU A 190 -11.29 24.39 11.60
C LEU A 190 -12.38 25.32 11.09
N VAL A 191 -12.18 26.63 11.27
CA VAL A 191 -12.98 27.70 10.67
C VAL A 191 -12.28 28.14 9.40
N LYS A 192 -12.78 27.71 8.23
CA LYS A 192 -12.12 28.03 6.95
C LYS A 192 -12.14 29.53 6.68
N ASP A 193 -11.03 30.02 6.13
CA ASP A 193 -10.99 31.37 5.60
C ASP A 193 -12.02 31.52 4.48
N GLY A 194 -12.95 32.44 4.69
CA GLY A 194 -13.91 32.87 3.66
C GLY A 194 -13.33 34.01 2.82
N GLU A 195 -14.20 34.91 2.35
CA GLU A 195 -13.76 36.16 1.72
C GLU A 195 -13.12 37.14 2.71
N ASP A 196 -13.35 36.95 4.02
CA ASP A 196 -12.86 37.80 5.11
C ASP A 196 -12.22 36.94 6.23
N ALA A 197 -10.89 36.93 6.29
CA ALA A 197 -10.14 36.19 7.30
C ALA A 197 -10.30 36.76 8.72
N ALA A 198 -10.56 38.07 8.88
CA ALA A 198 -10.75 38.68 10.20
C ALA A 198 -12.09 38.25 10.83
N ALA A 199 -13.10 38.02 10.01
CA ALA A 199 -14.37 37.45 10.44
C ALA A 199 -14.20 35.99 10.90
N ALA A 200 -13.36 35.20 10.21
CA ALA A 200 -13.06 33.82 10.59
C ALA A 200 -12.32 33.73 11.94
N GLU A 201 -11.34 34.61 12.18
CA GLU A 201 -10.64 34.73 13.48
C GLU A 201 -11.63 35.01 14.61
N THR A 202 -12.50 36.00 14.41
CA THR A 202 -13.50 36.41 15.41
C THR A 202 -14.44 35.26 15.76
N LEU A 203 -14.91 34.52 14.74
CA LEU A 203 -15.75 33.35 14.94
C LEU A 203 -15.01 32.25 15.70
N ALA A 204 -13.76 31.97 15.36
CA ALA A 204 -12.97 30.96 16.06
C ALA A 204 -12.79 31.30 17.55
N GLU A 205 -12.54 32.56 17.91
CA GLU A 205 -12.49 33.01 19.31
C GLU A 205 -13.85 32.89 20.02
N GLU A 206 -14.96 33.20 19.34
CA GLU A 206 -16.31 32.98 19.87
C GLU A 206 -16.58 31.50 20.17
N LEU A 207 -16.30 30.63 19.20
CA LEU A 207 -16.51 29.19 19.33
C LEU A 207 -15.63 28.61 20.44
N LYS A 208 -14.38 29.07 20.58
CA LYS A 208 -13.51 28.72 21.70
C LYS A 208 -14.15 29.09 23.04
N GLY A 209 -14.65 30.33 23.19
CA GLY A 209 -15.27 30.77 24.44
C GLY A 209 -16.53 29.98 24.81
N ARG A 210 -17.35 29.62 23.82
CA ARG A 210 -18.54 28.76 24.00
C ARG A 210 -18.15 27.32 24.38
N ALA A 211 -17.14 26.77 23.73
CA ALA A 211 -16.61 25.44 24.06
C ALA A 211 -16.00 25.41 25.47
N GLU A 212 -15.26 26.46 25.87
CA GLU A 212 -14.76 26.63 27.25
C GLU A 212 -15.89 26.73 28.28
N ALA A 213 -17.07 27.22 27.88
CA ALA A 213 -18.27 27.24 28.71
C ALA A 213 -19.01 25.89 28.80
N GLY A 214 -18.52 24.86 28.09
CA GLY A 214 -19.03 23.49 28.13
C GLY A 214 -20.01 23.12 27.01
N GLU A 215 -20.15 23.95 25.98
CA GLU A 215 -20.89 23.57 24.77
C GLU A 215 -20.11 22.54 23.94
N ASP A 216 -20.82 21.62 23.27
CA ASP A 216 -20.21 20.56 22.47
C ASP A 216 -19.57 21.11 21.18
N MET A 217 -18.28 20.85 20.97
CA MET A 217 -17.53 21.38 19.82
C MET A 217 -18.07 20.92 18.46
N SER A 218 -18.64 19.70 18.37
CA SER A 218 -19.22 19.23 17.11
C SER A 218 -20.50 19.99 16.80
N ALA A 219 -21.38 20.15 17.79
CA ALA A 219 -22.60 20.94 17.64
C ALA A 219 -22.31 22.41 17.30
N LEU A 220 -21.30 23.00 17.95
CA LEU A 220 -20.82 24.35 17.65
C LEU A 220 -20.33 24.50 16.20
N ALA A 221 -19.61 23.51 15.68
CA ALA A 221 -19.18 23.52 14.28
C ALA A 221 -20.36 23.39 13.30
N ASP A 222 -21.36 22.56 13.62
CA ASP A 222 -22.54 22.32 12.77
C ASP A 222 -23.47 23.56 12.64
N GLU A 223 -23.34 24.55 13.53
CA GLU A 223 -24.05 25.83 13.42
C GLU A 223 -23.57 26.71 12.24
N HIS A 224 -22.41 26.40 11.66
CA HIS A 224 -21.73 27.24 10.67
C HIS A 224 -21.21 26.45 9.47
N ASP A 225 -21.64 26.81 8.26
CA ASP A 225 -21.27 26.11 7.02
C ASP A 225 -19.76 26.12 6.69
N ASN A 226 -18.99 27.07 7.25
CA ASN A 226 -17.54 27.18 7.05
C ASN A 226 -16.71 26.51 8.15
N CYS A 227 -17.35 25.86 9.12
CA CYS A 227 -16.69 25.16 10.20
C CYS A 227 -16.66 23.64 9.94
N THR A 228 -15.58 22.99 10.38
CA THR A 228 -15.50 21.53 10.40
C THR A 228 -14.92 21.07 11.72
N TYR A 229 -15.63 20.19 12.41
CA TYR A 229 -15.14 19.49 13.59
C TYR A 229 -14.42 18.20 13.20
N SER A 230 -13.33 17.88 13.89
CA SER A 230 -12.66 16.60 13.78
C SER A 230 -11.89 16.22 15.03
N GLN A 231 -11.55 14.94 15.13
CA GLN A 231 -10.66 14.41 16.16
C GLN A 231 -9.44 13.79 15.49
N ALA A 232 -8.29 13.93 16.12
CA ALA A 232 -7.05 13.35 15.65
C ALA A 232 -6.16 12.95 16.80
N THR A 233 -5.26 12.02 16.50
CA THR A 233 -4.28 11.50 17.44
C THR A 233 -2.89 11.74 16.87
N TYR A 234 -1.98 12.19 17.72
CA TYR A 234 -0.62 12.58 17.33
C TYR A 234 0.42 12.01 18.29
N GLY A 235 1.48 11.44 17.72
CA GLY A 235 2.62 10.89 18.46
C GLY A 235 3.83 11.80 18.39
N ALA A 236 4.89 11.49 19.14
CA ALA A 236 6.14 12.27 19.11
C ALA A 236 6.77 12.37 17.70
N GLY A 237 6.60 11.35 16.86
CA GLY A 237 7.14 11.28 15.50
C GLY A 237 6.52 12.22 14.46
N ASP A 238 5.39 12.88 14.76
CA ASP A 238 4.69 13.76 13.81
C ASP A 238 5.27 15.19 13.76
N TYR A 239 6.59 15.34 13.66
CA TYR A 239 7.25 16.66 13.78
C TYR A 239 6.87 17.66 12.67
N ASP A 240 6.44 17.19 11.50
CA ASP A 240 6.00 18.04 10.39
C ASP A 240 4.53 18.49 10.50
N ASN A 241 3.82 18.10 11.57
CA ASN A 241 2.41 18.43 11.77
C ASN A 241 2.24 19.59 12.76
N THR A 242 1.90 20.78 12.26
CA THR A 242 1.69 21.98 13.09
C THR A 242 0.61 21.78 14.15
N LEU A 243 -0.57 21.26 13.78
CA LEU A 243 -1.67 20.97 14.68
C LEU A 243 -1.32 19.95 15.78
N GLY A 244 -0.66 18.87 15.41
CA GLY A 244 -0.19 17.85 16.36
C GLY A 244 0.86 18.42 17.31
N ASN A 245 1.84 19.17 16.80
CA ASN A 245 2.85 19.85 17.62
C ASN A 245 2.23 20.86 18.58
N PHE A 246 1.21 21.59 18.14
CA PHE A 246 0.45 22.50 19.00
C PHE A 246 -0.31 21.75 20.08
N GLY A 247 -1.04 20.70 19.73
CA GLY A 247 -1.72 19.82 20.69
C GLY A 247 -0.78 19.21 21.73
N ARG A 248 0.50 18.96 21.41
CA ARG A 248 1.51 18.50 22.37
C ARG A 248 1.90 19.53 23.44
N THR A 249 1.54 20.80 23.26
CA THR A 249 1.79 21.85 24.26
C THR A 249 0.70 21.91 25.34
N LEU A 250 -0.45 21.29 25.09
CA LEU A 250 -1.64 21.34 25.94
C LEU A 250 -1.68 20.17 26.93
N ALA A 251 -2.28 20.38 28.10
CA ALA A 251 -2.63 19.32 29.05
C ALA A 251 -4.04 18.77 28.79
N THR A 252 -4.37 17.58 29.30
CA THR A 252 -5.74 17.04 29.25
C THR A 252 -6.76 18.06 29.77
N GLY A 253 -7.78 18.37 28.97
CA GLY A 253 -8.84 19.32 29.32
C GLY A 253 -8.53 20.78 28.99
N GLU A 254 -7.41 21.07 28.34
CA GLU A 254 -7.00 22.43 28.00
C GLU A 254 -7.36 22.82 26.56
N PHE A 255 -7.82 24.05 26.38
CA PHE A 255 -7.92 24.70 25.08
C PHE A 255 -6.63 25.47 24.77
N GLY A 256 -6.14 25.32 23.54
CA GLY A 256 -5.06 26.15 23.05
C GLY A 256 -5.52 27.56 22.64
N SER A 257 -4.57 28.47 22.44
CA SER A 257 -4.84 29.72 21.71
C SER A 257 -5.32 29.43 20.29
N VAL A 258 -6.20 30.27 19.77
CA VAL A 258 -6.61 30.19 18.36
C VAL A 258 -5.42 30.58 17.48
N TYR A 259 -5.20 29.87 16.39
CA TYR A 259 -4.13 30.15 15.44
C TYR A 259 -4.51 29.81 13.99
N ASP A 260 -3.82 30.41 13.03
CA ASP A 260 -4.05 30.26 11.59
C ASP A 260 -2.94 29.41 10.94
N GLU A 261 -3.33 28.53 10.00
CA GLU A 261 -2.42 27.74 9.16
C GLU A 261 -2.46 28.13 7.67
N GLY A 262 -3.04 29.29 7.34
CA GLY A 262 -3.11 29.89 6.00
C GLY A 262 -4.31 29.46 5.15
N TYR A 263 -5.19 28.62 5.70
CA TYR A 263 -6.45 28.19 5.08
C TYR A 263 -7.64 28.29 6.04
N GLY A 264 -7.42 28.83 7.24
CA GLY A 264 -8.42 28.93 8.29
C GLY A 264 -7.85 28.85 9.70
N TRP A 265 -8.72 29.17 10.65
CA TRP A 265 -8.40 29.28 12.07
C TRP A 265 -8.78 28.02 12.83
N TYR A 266 -7.90 27.63 13.75
CA TYR A 266 -8.03 26.43 14.56
C TYR A 266 -8.43 26.74 16.00
N VAL A 267 -9.52 26.12 16.45
CA VAL A 267 -9.85 25.99 17.87
C VAL A 267 -9.50 24.57 18.28
N VAL A 268 -8.52 24.42 19.18
CA VAL A 268 -7.98 23.12 19.56
C VAL A 268 -8.20 22.83 21.04
N TYR A 269 -8.66 21.63 21.33
CA TYR A 269 -8.88 21.10 22.66
C TYR A 269 -8.13 19.78 22.82
N CYS A 270 -7.41 19.62 23.94
CA CYS A 270 -6.74 18.36 24.26
C CYS A 270 -7.70 17.43 25.01
N ASP A 271 -8.25 16.44 24.32
CA ASP A 271 -9.09 15.41 24.93
C ASP A 271 -8.30 14.54 25.91
N SER A 272 -7.07 14.19 25.53
CA SER A 272 -6.17 13.40 26.36
C SER A 272 -4.70 13.62 25.95
N ASP A 273 -3.87 13.97 26.94
CA ASP A 273 -2.41 14.03 26.81
C ASP A 273 -1.73 12.65 26.84
N PHE A 274 -2.51 11.56 26.98
CA PHE A 274 -2.08 10.19 26.80
C PHE A 274 -3.24 9.27 26.37
N ASP A 275 -3.36 9.04 25.06
CA ASP A 275 -4.30 8.09 24.47
C ASP A 275 -3.72 6.66 24.52
N GLN A 276 -4.14 5.89 25.52
CA GLN A 276 -3.64 4.53 25.73
C GLN A 276 -3.95 3.60 24.54
N GLU A 277 -5.14 3.70 23.94
CA GLU A 277 -5.54 2.81 22.84
C GLU A 277 -4.69 3.09 21.60
N ALA A 278 -4.50 4.37 21.27
CA ALA A 278 -3.66 4.74 20.14
C ALA A 278 -2.18 4.45 20.39
N THR A 279 -1.69 4.62 21.62
CA THR A 279 -0.32 4.27 22.02
C THR A 279 -0.05 2.78 21.80
N GLU A 280 -0.96 1.90 22.21
CA GLU A 280 -0.81 0.46 21.97
C GLU A 280 -0.85 0.10 20.48
N LYS A 281 -1.62 0.82 19.66
CA LYS A 281 -1.66 0.63 18.20
C LYS A 281 -0.41 1.14 17.49
N GLU A 282 0.29 2.11 18.06
CA GLU A 282 1.51 2.67 17.47
C GLU A 282 2.74 1.78 17.69
N LYS A 283 2.81 1.03 18.80
CA LYS A 283 3.92 0.10 19.08
C LYS A 283 4.28 -0.82 17.90
N PRO A 284 3.33 -1.56 17.28
CA PRO A 284 3.67 -2.38 16.11
C PRO A 284 4.09 -1.55 14.90
N VAL A 285 3.59 -0.31 14.73
CA VAL A 285 3.99 0.59 13.64
C VAL A 285 5.46 0.97 13.77
N ILE A 286 5.91 1.31 14.98
CA ILE A 286 7.31 1.62 15.29
C ILE A 286 8.21 0.42 14.99
N VAL A 287 7.80 -0.79 15.39
CA VAL A 287 8.57 -2.02 15.08
C VAL A 287 8.69 -2.23 13.57
N GLU A 288 7.61 -2.06 12.81
CA GLU A 288 7.66 -2.18 11.34
C GLU A 288 8.52 -1.08 10.69
N GLN A 289 8.51 0.15 11.22
CA GLN A 289 9.41 1.21 10.76
C GLN A 289 10.88 0.81 10.98
N ARG A 290 11.23 0.32 12.17
CA ARG A 290 12.59 -0.14 12.49
C ARG A 290 13.02 -1.28 11.58
N LYS A 291 12.12 -2.24 11.28
CA LYS A 291 12.39 -3.30 10.30
C LYS A 291 12.67 -2.73 8.92
N GLY A 292 11.87 -1.78 8.46
CA GLY A 292 12.06 -1.10 7.18
C GLY A 292 13.41 -0.38 7.08
N GLU A 293 13.79 0.39 8.10
CA GLU A 293 15.07 1.10 8.16
C GLU A 293 16.28 0.16 8.18
N LEU A 294 16.19 -0.91 8.98
CA LEU A 294 17.23 -1.93 9.07
C LEU A 294 17.37 -2.71 7.74
N PHE A 295 16.26 -3.11 7.14
CA PHE A 295 16.25 -3.77 5.83
C PHE A 295 16.81 -2.86 4.75
N GLN A 296 16.43 -1.58 4.70
CA GLN A 296 16.95 -0.63 3.71
C GLN A 296 18.46 -0.51 3.80
N SER A 297 19.00 -0.44 5.03
CA SER A 297 20.44 -0.37 5.28
C SER A 297 21.14 -1.65 4.83
N ALA A 298 20.60 -2.83 5.18
CA ALA A 298 21.15 -4.12 4.78
C ALA A 298 21.11 -4.30 3.24
N TYR A 299 19.97 -4.02 2.62
CA TYR A 299 19.76 -4.13 1.18
C TYR A 299 20.71 -3.21 0.40
N ALA A 300 20.87 -1.95 0.83
CA ALA A 300 21.82 -1.02 0.22
C ALA A 300 23.27 -1.51 0.31
N GLU A 301 23.66 -2.19 1.40
CA GLU A 301 24.96 -2.83 1.50
C GLU A 301 25.09 -4.00 0.53
N TRP A 302 24.08 -4.88 0.47
CA TRP A 302 24.08 -6.05 -0.42
C TRP A 302 24.18 -5.66 -1.89
N LEU A 303 23.54 -4.56 -2.29
CA LEU A 303 23.60 -4.05 -3.66
C LEU A 303 25.02 -3.67 -4.12
N LYS A 304 25.96 -3.39 -3.21
CA LYS A 304 27.33 -2.99 -3.58
C LYS A 304 28.11 -4.12 -4.26
N ASP A 305 27.86 -5.35 -3.83
CA ASP A 305 28.53 -6.55 -4.35
C ASP A 305 27.67 -7.30 -5.38
N MET A 306 26.43 -6.83 -5.62
CA MET A 306 25.55 -7.45 -6.60
C MET A 306 26.01 -7.18 -8.03
N PRO A 307 25.93 -8.19 -8.92
CA PRO A 307 26.27 -8.01 -10.31
C PRO A 307 25.27 -7.07 -10.99
N LYS A 308 25.63 -6.57 -12.17
CA LYS A 308 24.77 -5.66 -12.92
C LYS A 308 23.47 -6.36 -13.34
N PHE A 309 22.35 -5.73 -13.01
CA PHE A 309 21.06 -6.04 -13.61
C PHE A 309 20.93 -5.39 -14.98
N LYS A 310 20.47 -6.13 -15.98
CA LYS A 310 20.25 -5.64 -17.35
C LYS A 310 18.91 -6.14 -17.85
N VAL A 311 18.14 -5.25 -18.46
CA VAL A 311 16.88 -5.55 -19.13
C VAL A 311 17.13 -5.49 -20.64
N ASP A 312 16.61 -6.47 -21.37
CA ASP A 312 16.44 -6.39 -22.80
C ASP A 312 15.14 -5.62 -23.08
N GLU A 313 15.28 -4.30 -23.27
CA GLU A 313 14.14 -3.40 -23.48
C GLU A 313 13.37 -3.72 -24.77
N ASP A 314 14.05 -4.25 -25.79
CA ASP A 314 13.39 -4.66 -27.03
C ASP A 314 12.44 -5.83 -26.74
N VAL A 315 12.90 -6.86 -26.01
CA VAL A 315 12.06 -7.98 -25.57
C VAL A 315 10.97 -7.53 -24.61
N TRP A 316 11.29 -6.66 -23.65
CA TRP A 316 10.33 -6.20 -22.64
C TRP A 316 9.24 -5.29 -23.22
N SER A 317 9.54 -4.55 -24.29
CA SER A 317 8.56 -3.71 -24.99
C SER A 317 7.44 -4.50 -25.67
N GLU A 318 7.63 -5.80 -25.94
CA GLU A 318 6.62 -6.66 -26.57
C GLU A 318 5.47 -7.03 -25.62
N ILE A 319 5.63 -6.83 -24.30
CA ILE A 319 4.54 -7.01 -23.33
C ILE A 319 3.73 -5.71 -23.23
N THR A 320 2.56 -5.65 -23.86
CA THR A 320 1.66 -4.47 -23.84
C THR A 320 0.33 -4.74 -23.16
N PHE A 321 -0.31 -3.73 -22.56
CA PHE A 321 -1.60 -3.86 -21.88
C PHE A 321 -2.78 -3.42 -22.77
N ASP A 322 -2.67 -3.63 -24.09
CA ASP A 322 -3.66 -3.24 -25.12
C ASP A 322 -5.06 -3.87 -24.97
N LYS A 323 -5.19 -4.90 -24.12
CA LYS A 323 -6.44 -5.63 -23.89
C LYS A 323 -6.68 -5.78 -22.42
N THR A 324 -7.86 -5.35 -21.97
CA THR A 324 -8.37 -5.65 -20.63
C THR A 324 -8.42 -7.17 -20.42
N LEU A 325 -7.83 -7.64 -19.33
CA LEU A 325 -7.85 -9.04 -18.91
C LEU A 325 -9.01 -9.33 -17.96
N PHE A 326 -9.34 -8.38 -17.09
CA PHE A 326 -10.43 -8.53 -16.15
C PHE A 326 -11.78 -8.35 -16.85
N VAL A 327 -12.63 -9.39 -16.77
CA VAL A 327 -14.01 -9.34 -17.25
C VAL A 327 -14.94 -9.40 -16.06
N VAL A 328 -15.85 -8.42 -15.96
CA VAL A 328 -16.89 -8.42 -14.93
C VAL A 328 -17.76 -9.67 -15.13
N PRO A 329 -17.91 -10.54 -14.11
CA PRO A 329 -18.84 -11.66 -14.21
C PRO A 329 -20.25 -11.10 -14.47
N GLU A 330 -20.96 -11.60 -15.49
CA GLU A 330 -22.35 -11.22 -15.66
C GLU A 330 -23.13 -11.64 -14.41
N THR A 331 -23.53 -10.67 -13.59
CA THR A 331 -24.50 -10.90 -12.53
C THR A 331 -25.80 -11.28 -13.19
N THR A 332 -26.12 -12.57 -13.19
CA THR A 332 -27.49 -13.02 -13.43
C THR A 332 -28.34 -12.34 -12.35
N SER A 333 -29.04 -11.28 -12.73
CA SER A 333 -30.05 -10.63 -11.90
C SER A 333 -31.18 -11.62 -11.66
N GLY A 334 -31.02 -12.46 -10.64
CA GLY A 334 -32.15 -13.15 -10.04
C GLY A 334 -32.98 -12.11 -9.30
N GLU A 335 -34.10 -11.71 -9.91
CA GLU A 335 -35.19 -11.09 -9.17
C GLU A 335 -35.65 -12.10 -8.10
N GLU A 336 -35.17 -11.97 -6.87
CA GLU A 336 -35.88 -12.52 -5.73
C GLU A 336 -37.08 -11.62 -5.44
N GLU A 337 -38.24 -12.02 -5.97
CA GLU A 337 -39.54 -11.54 -5.52
C GLU A 337 -39.65 -11.75 -4.01
N THR A 338 -39.60 -10.65 -3.26
CA THR A 338 -39.97 -10.61 -1.85
C THR A 338 -41.46 -10.94 -1.73
N THR A 339 -41.81 -12.18 -1.39
CA THR A 339 -43.13 -12.50 -0.86
C THR A 339 -43.11 -12.43 0.65
N SER A 340 -43.69 -11.33 1.15
CA SER A 340 -44.03 -11.10 2.55
C SER A 340 -44.98 -12.19 3.07
N ALA A 341 -44.60 -12.86 4.15
CA ALA A 341 -45.54 -13.53 5.05
C ALA A 341 -45.20 -13.17 6.50
N ALA A 342 -45.96 -12.22 7.03
CA ALA A 342 -46.11 -12.01 8.47
C ALA A 342 -46.74 -13.25 9.11
N GLY A 343 -46.22 -13.66 10.27
CA GLY A 343 -46.80 -14.70 11.11
C GLY A 343 -46.36 -14.49 12.55
N GLU A 344 -47.32 -14.13 13.38
CA GLU A 344 -47.23 -13.68 14.76
C GLU A 344 -46.54 -14.64 15.74
N GLU A 345 -46.02 -14.03 16.81
CA GLU A 345 -45.78 -14.65 18.10
C GLU A 345 -46.94 -15.53 18.58
N THR A 346 -46.63 -16.66 19.21
CA THR A 346 -47.35 -17.08 20.41
C THR A 346 -46.49 -18.01 21.27
N THR A 347 -46.14 -17.50 22.45
CA THR A 347 -45.81 -18.24 23.67
C THR A 347 -46.83 -19.34 23.97
N THR A 348 -46.37 -20.53 24.39
CA THR A 348 -47.06 -21.29 25.44
C THR A 348 -46.12 -22.23 26.19
N THR A 349 -46.32 -22.24 27.50
CA THR A 349 -45.61 -22.89 28.60
C THR A 349 -46.10 -24.33 28.85
N ALA A 350 -45.26 -25.13 29.53
CA ALA A 350 -45.55 -26.37 30.30
C ALA A 350 -45.92 -27.62 29.47
N GLU A 351 -45.51 -28.84 29.81
CA GLU A 351 -45.03 -29.45 31.08
C GLU A 351 -43.65 -30.12 30.97
#